data_AF-A0A8B3LCC7-F1
#
_entry.id   AF-A0A8B3LCC7-F1
#
_cell.length_a   1.000
_cell.length_b   1.000
_cell.length_c   1.000
_cell.angle_alpha   90.00
_cell.angle_beta   90.00
_cell.angle_gamma   90.00
#
_symmetry.space_group_name_H-M   'P 1'
#
loop_
_entity.id
_entity.type
_entity.pdbx_description
1 polymer ?
#
loop_
_entity_poly.entity_id
_entity_poly.type
_entity_poly.pdbx_seq_one_letter_code
_entity_poly.pdbx_strand_id
1 'polypeptide(L)' 'MENIVVKPLEWDETDERWWGATPIYGLVYEVRLTDRGTTRVRWPENGGWDEFDGDLDSAKAAAQADFDKRVRAVLTLPSR' A
#
# COMPACT_ATOMS: atom_id res chain seq x y z
N MET A 1 -6.70 -2.18 26.53
CA MET A 1 -6.05 -2.12 25.22
C MET A 1 -7.06 -2.67 24.23
N GLU A 2 -7.70 -1.81 23.43
CA GLU A 2 -8.56 -2.31 22.36
C GLU A 2 -7.68 -3.06 21.37
N ASN A 3 -8.10 -4.27 21.00
CA ASN A 3 -7.37 -5.10 20.06
C ASN A 3 -7.69 -4.58 18.65
N ILE A 4 -6.87 -3.67 18.14
CA ILE A 4 -7.12 -3.07 16.83
C ILE A 4 -6.65 -4.06 15.76
N VAL A 5 -7.62 -4.64 15.06
CA VAL A 5 -7.38 -5.51 13.91
C VAL A 5 -7.25 -4.63 12.68
N VAL A 6 -6.03 -4.51 12.15
CA VAL A 6 -5.80 -3.86 10.85
C VAL A 6 -6.15 -4.89 9.77
N LYS A 7 -7.12 -4.55 8.93
CA LYS A 7 -7.48 -5.40 7.79
C LYS A 7 -6.42 -5.30 6.68
N PRO A 8 -6.20 -6.38 5.92
CA PRO A 8 -5.40 -6.31 4.71
C PRO A 8 -5.93 -5.27 3.71
N LEU A 9 -5.02 -4.72 2.90
CA LEU A 9 -5.36 -3.92 1.73
C LEU A 9 -6.16 -4.77 0.76
N GLU A 10 -7.35 -4.27 0.40
CA GLU A 10 -8.17 -4.85 -0.66
C GLU A 10 -7.69 -4.28 -1.99
N TRP A 11 -7.27 -5.17 -2.89
CA TRP A 11 -6.67 -4.82 -4.17
C TRP A 11 -7.70 -4.99 -5.29
N ASP A 12 -8.03 -3.89 -5.95
CA ASP A 12 -8.83 -3.86 -7.16
C ASP A 12 -7.90 -3.86 -8.38
N GLU A 13 -8.09 -4.83 -9.26
CA GLU A 13 -7.42 -4.84 -10.56
C GLU A 13 -8.03 -3.76 -11.45
N THR A 14 -7.22 -2.76 -11.78
CA THR A 14 -7.62 -1.60 -12.59
C THR A 14 -7.37 -1.85 -14.07
N ASP A 15 -6.35 -2.65 -14.38
CA ASP A 15 -5.96 -3.13 -15.71
C ASP A 15 -5.10 -4.41 -15.55
N GLU A 16 -4.78 -5.14 -16.62
CA GLU A 16 -4.07 -6.44 -16.60
C GLU A 16 -2.74 -6.44 -15.84
N ARG A 17 -2.17 -5.26 -15.57
CA ARG A 17 -0.88 -5.07 -14.90
C ARG A 17 -0.92 -4.02 -13.81
N TRP A 18 -2.10 -3.57 -13.38
CA TRP A 18 -2.25 -2.49 -12.40
C TRP A 18 -3.29 -2.85 -11.36
N TRP A 19 -2.88 -2.83 -10.09
CA TRP A 19 -3.74 -3.01 -8.94
C TRP A 19 -3.71 -1.76 -8.04
N GLY A 20 -4.89 -1.33 -7.59
CA GLY A 20 -5.05 -0.21 -6.65
C GLY A 20 -5.68 -0.67 -5.35
N ALA A 21 -5.32 -0.03 -4.24
CA ALA A 21 -5.95 -0.23 -2.93
C ALA A 21 -6.17 1.11 -2.24
N THR A 22 -7.41 1.36 -1.81
CA THR A 22 -7.80 2.59 -1.10
C THR A 22 -8.43 2.24 0.26
N PRO A 23 -7.62 1.92 1.29
CA PRO A 23 -8.15 1.46 2.58
C PRO A 23 -8.91 2.55 3.34
N ILE A 24 -8.54 3.82 3.14
CA ILE A 24 -9.14 5.01 3.77
C ILE A 24 -9.10 6.15 2.75
N TYR A 25 -10.11 7.01 2.76
CA TYR A 25 -10.18 8.17 1.88
C TYR A 25 -8.88 8.99 1.90
N GLY A 26 -8.27 9.16 0.72
CA GLY A 26 -7.02 9.91 0.54
C GLY A 26 -5.73 9.09 0.65
N LEU A 27 -5.78 7.82 1.06
CA LEU A 27 -4.63 6.91 1.00
C LEU A 27 -4.79 5.96 -0.18
N VAL A 28 -4.06 6.21 -1.26
CA VAL A 28 -4.08 5.38 -2.47
C VAL A 28 -2.73 4.67 -2.59
N TYR A 29 -2.77 3.34 -2.57
CA TYR A 29 -1.64 2.48 -2.91
C TYR A 29 -1.87 1.92 -4.30
N GLU A 30 -0.83 1.90 -5.12
CA GLU A 30 -0.91 1.27 -6.44
C GLU A 30 0.31 0.40 -6.66
N VAL A 31 0.10 -0.74 -7.31
CA VAL A 31 1.16 -1.64 -7.72
C VAL A 31 1.01 -1.89 -9.21
N ARG A 32 2.12 -1.81 -9.94
CA ARG A 32 2.13 -1.99 -11.39
C ARG A 32 3.27 -2.89 -11.83
N LEU A 33 2.99 -3.82 -12.74
CA LEU A 33 4.03 -4.56 -13.47
C LEU A 33 4.48 -3.76 -14.69
N THR A 34 5.80 -3.59 -14.85
CA THR A 34 6.40 -2.93 -16.00
C THR A 34 6.61 -3.90 -17.15
N ASP A 35 6.78 -3.38 -18.38
CA ASP A 35 7.11 -4.20 -19.55
C ASP A 35 8.47 -4.89 -19.45
N ARG A 36 9.31 -4.48 -18.50
CA ARG A 36 10.62 -5.08 -18.22
C ARG A 36 10.56 -6.21 -17.20
N GLY A 37 9.36 -6.55 -16.71
CA GLY A 37 9.17 -7.56 -15.66
C GLY A 37 9.53 -7.08 -14.25
N THR A 38 9.76 -5.77 -14.06
CA THR A 38 9.94 -5.18 -12.72
C THR A 38 8.60 -4.70 -12.16
N THR A 39 8.52 -4.55 -10.84
CA THR A 39 7.31 -4.03 -10.18
C THR A 39 7.54 -2.58 -9.77
N ARG A 40 6.50 -1.76 -9.80
CA ARG A 40 6.51 -0.40 -9.25
C ARG A 40 5.42 -0.26 -8.21
N VAL A 41 5.69 0.52 -7.18
CA VAL A 41 4.71 0.86 -6.14
C VAL A 41 4.53 2.36 -6.09
N ARG A 42 3.29 2.81 -6.02
CA ARG A 42 2.94 4.18 -5.70
C ARG A 42 2.52 4.27 -4.25
N TRP A 43 3.20 5.13 -3.50
CA TRP A 43 2.92 5.34 -2.08
C TRP A 43 2.01 6.56 -1.90
N PRO A 44 1.13 6.55 -0.89
CA PRO A 44 0.26 7.68 -0.61
C PRO A 44 1.02 8.98 -0.27
N GLU A 45 2.23 8.89 0.29
CA GLU A 45 2.96 10.05 0.82
C GLU A 45 3.60 10.94 -0.23
N ASN A 46 4.11 10.35 -1.31
CA ASN A 46 4.86 11.05 -2.33
C ASN A 46 4.04 11.19 -3.63
N GLY A 47 2.97 10.41 -3.78
CA GLY A 47 2.17 10.33 -4.99
C GLY A 47 2.95 9.85 -6.22
N GLY A 48 4.23 9.49 -6.05
CA GLY A 48 5.17 9.08 -7.08
C GLY A 48 5.33 7.57 -7.14
N TRP A 49 5.89 7.10 -8.24
CA TRP A 49 6.16 5.67 -8.45
C TRP A 49 7.61 5.37 -8.13
N ASP A 50 7.82 4.45 -7.20
CA ASP A 50 9.14 3.90 -6.89
C ASP A 50 9.29 2.51 -7.54
N GLU A 51 10.48 2.25 -8.08
CA GLU A 51 10.82 0.92 -8.58
C GLU A 51 11.03 -0.03 -7.39
N PHE A 52 10.48 -1.23 -7.50
CA PHE A 52 10.48 -2.23 -6.46
C PHE A 52 11.12 -3.51 -6.99
N ASP A 53 12.27 -3.87 -6.42
CA ASP A 53 13.06 -5.06 -6.74
C ASP A 53 12.43 -6.34 -6.15
N GLY A 54 11.16 -6.60 -6.49
CA GLY A 54 10.41 -7.76 -6.06
C GLY A 54 9.23 -8.05 -6.99
N ASP A 55 8.61 -9.21 -6.82
CA ASP A 55 7.40 -9.58 -7.55
C ASP A 55 6.17 -8.82 -7.05
N LEU A 56 5.03 -9.04 -7.72
CA LEU A 56 3.75 -8.41 -7.39
C LEU A 56 3.36 -8.63 -5.92
N ASP A 57 3.53 -9.84 -5.41
CA ASP A 57 3.14 -10.18 -4.04
C ASP A 57 4.04 -9.50 -3.01
N SER A 58 5.34 -9.43 -3.29
CA SER A 58 6.30 -8.69 -2.46
C SER A 58 5.99 -7.20 -2.42
N ALA A 59 5.59 -6.61 -3.56
CA ALA A 59 5.18 -5.21 -3.66
C ALA A 59 3.87 -4.93 -2.89
N LYS A 60 2.88 -5.82 -3.01
CA LYS A 60 1.64 -5.74 -2.21
C LYS A 60 1.90 -5.88 -0.71
N ALA A 61 2.82 -6.77 -0.32
CA ALA A 61 3.24 -6.93 1.08
C ALA A 61 3.96 -5.69 1.61
N ALA A 62 4.78 -5.03 0.80
CA ALA A 62 5.44 -3.77 1.17
C ALA A 62 4.42 -2.62 1.35
N ALA A 63 3.42 -2.52 0.47
CA ALA A 63 2.29 -1.60 0.62
C ALA A 63 1.49 -1.88 1.91
N GLN A 64 1.25 -3.16 2.23
CA GLN A 64 0.61 -3.53 3.51
C GLN A 64 1.44 -3.07 4.71
N ALA A 65 2.75 -3.28 4.69
CA ALA A 65 3.63 -2.90 5.79
C ALA A 65 3.66 -1.37 6.01
N ASP A 66 3.65 -0.58 4.94
CA ASP A 66 3.54 0.89 5.04
C ASP A 66 2.19 1.31 5.62
N PHE A 67 1.09 0.68 5.17
CA PHE A 67 -0.24 0.95 5.73
C PHE A 67 -0.32 0.62 7.22
N ASP A 68 0.15 -0.55 7.64
CA ASP A 68 0.18 -0.97 9.04
C ASP A 68 0.98 0.01 9.90
N LYS A 69 2.12 0.49 9.38
CA LYS A 69 2.96 1.51 10.04
C LYS A 69 2.19 2.82 10.22
N ARG A 70 1.47 3.30 9.20
CA ARG A 70 0.65 4.52 9.28
C ARG A 70 -0.48 4.38 10.28
N VAL A 71 -1.20 3.26 10.27
CA VAL A 71 -2.27 2.99 11.24
C VAL A 71 -1.70 2.99 12.67
N ARG A 72 -0.59 2.29 12.91
CA ARG A 72 0.08 2.29 14.22
C ARG A 72 0.51 3.69 14.64
N ALA A 73 1.11 4.46 13.73
CA ALA A 73 1.53 5.83 14.04
C ALA A 73 0.36 6.70 14.51
N VAL A 74 -0.79 6.63 13.82
CA VAL A 74 -2.01 7.35 14.23
C VAL A 74 -2.51 6.92 15.61
N LEU A 75 -2.50 5.62 15.91
CA LEU A 75 -2.95 5.09 17.19
C LEU A 75 -2.02 5.41 18.36
N THR A 76 -0.74 5.67 18.07
CA THR A 76 0.24 6.12 19.08
C THR A 76 0.26 7.63 19.30
N LEU A 77 -0.46 8.42 18.50
CA LEU A 77 -0.61 9.84 18.76
C LEU A 77 -1.50 10.03 20.00
N PRO A 78 -1.10 10.88 20.96
CA PRO A 78 -1.98 11.19 22.08
C PRO A 78 -3.26 11.85 21.55
N SER A 79 -4.40 11.25 21.88
CA SER A 79 -5.71 11.85 21.67
C SER A 79 -5.70 13.23 22.31
N ARG A 80 -5.82 14.27 21.49
CA ARG A 80 -5.82 15.66 21.97
C ARG A 80 -7.11 15.99 22.70
#